data_AF-A0A956U8S9-F1
#
_entry.id   AF-A0A956U8S9-F1
#
_cell.length_a   1.000
_cell.length_b   1.000
_cell.length_c   1.000
_cell.angle_alpha   90.00
_cell.angle_beta   90.00
_cell.angle_gamma   90.00
#
_symmetry.space_group_name_H-M   'P 1'
#
loop_
_entity.id
_entity.type
_entity.pdbx_description
1 polymer ?
#
loop_
_entity_poly.entity_id
_entity_poly.type
_entity_poly.pdbx_seq_one_letter_code
_entity_poly.pdbx_strand_id
1 'polypeptide(L)'
;MFSSQFNIPKQHYRVEAYPTVKELQAYLEKASSITGIKHCFNWVAPDSTEQFSLTIHFNPKGGDPEWWMHHNSSAGERMIWFYRTDDLSVIYPQICLAVGAPDPYKEDEKEPVSETLTSSLKAQSSGYATPGAIMAQQKAQDDSHKPALTKLLSGDLSLISIATILQTSAQESATGRILISGSGGDSMIQLVHGQPVHAYTPVQQGLEALLELFTWKQGAITFTPGTKPDKKTIQHPVDQILYKGAELVENIAFLQEHSINESSVLRRSNAQISEKEFEKIVLQGPPLGLELQKNFYKNIDEHRTLQDLATFLSLVPSQWIAITANLIKLEVLMSPSGTTGRISKPPQAQAMESLPAVSQAQTQPNPSMPAMPQMNTQIPESMRPTEVIQQQGMTVDKQFARPASFSQTGQNSQDDTLDKQFASP
;
A
#
# COMPACT_ATOMS: atom_id res chain seq x y z
N MET A 1 4.63 12.58 12.91
CA MET A 1 3.68 13.26 12.00
C MET A 1 3.74 12.51 10.69
N PHE A 2 2.71 11.73 10.37
CA PHE A 2 2.74 10.75 9.27
C PHE A 2 2.26 11.33 7.94
N SER A 3 3.06 11.11 6.89
CA SER A 3 2.65 10.73 5.53
C SER A 3 1.50 11.48 4.87
N SER A 4 1.83 12.48 4.05
CA SER A 4 1.00 12.94 2.94
C SER A 4 0.93 11.87 1.85
N GLN A 5 0.07 10.86 2.07
CA GLN A 5 -0.64 10.22 0.97
C GLN A 5 -1.34 11.37 0.22
N PHE A 6 -1.24 11.40 -1.11
CA PHE A 6 -2.10 12.26 -1.93
C PHE A 6 -3.51 12.21 -1.34
N ASN A 7 -4.04 13.38 -0.97
CA ASN A 7 -5.20 13.52 -0.10
C ASN A 7 -6.47 13.15 -0.89
N ILE A 8 -6.59 11.87 -1.26
CA ILE A 8 -7.78 11.32 -1.90
C ILE A 8 -8.90 11.52 -0.89
N PRO A 9 -9.97 12.25 -1.24
CA PRO A 9 -11.05 12.53 -0.32
C PRO A 9 -11.57 11.21 0.26
N LYS A 10 -11.74 11.15 1.58
CA LYS A 10 -12.35 10.01 2.26
C LYS A 10 -13.78 10.37 2.64
N GLN A 11 -14.71 9.51 2.27
CA GLN A 11 -16.08 9.58 2.75
C GLN A 11 -16.32 8.44 3.73
N HIS A 12 -16.63 8.79 4.98
CA HIS A 12 -16.84 7.82 6.05
C HIS A 12 -18.31 7.45 6.18
N TYR A 13 -18.58 6.15 6.27
CA TYR A 13 -19.88 5.57 6.57
C TYR A 13 -19.76 4.77 7.86
N ARG A 14 -20.75 4.90 8.74
CA ARG A 14 -20.89 4.06 9.92
C ARG A 14 -21.94 3.00 9.64
N VAL A 15 -21.59 1.75 9.86
CA VAL A 15 -22.46 0.59 9.66
C VAL A 15 -22.48 -0.26 10.93
N GLU A 16 -23.56 -1.00 11.16
CA GLU A 16 -23.82 -1.64 12.45
C GLU A 16 -23.03 -2.95 12.63
N ALA A 17 -22.75 -3.66 11.53
CA ALA A 17 -22.01 -4.92 11.51
C ALA A 17 -21.12 -5.01 10.27
N TYR A 18 -20.31 -6.06 10.18
CA TYR A 18 -19.58 -6.35 8.94
C TYR A 18 -20.56 -6.64 7.79
N PRO A 19 -20.24 -6.22 6.56
CA PRO A 19 -21.19 -6.29 5.46
C PRO A 19 -21.40 -7.72 4.97
N THR A 20 -22.64 -8.05 4.65
CA THR A 20 -23.03 -9.25 3.88
C THR A 20 -22.62 -9.11 2.41
N VAL A 21 -22.62 -10.22 1.65
CA VAL A 21 -22.34 -10.20 0.19
C VAL A 21 -23.25 -9.21 -0.55
N LYS A 22 -24.54 -9.17 -0.19
CA LYS A 22 -25.52 -8.26 -0.80
C LYS A 22 -25.21 -6.79 -0.51
N GLU A 23 -24.74 -6.49 0.70
CA GLU A 23 -24.34 -5.12 1.07
C GLU A 23 -23.02 -4.72 0.41
N LEU A 24 -22.06 -5.64 0.29
CA LEU A 24 -20.83 -5.40 -0.45
C LEU A 24 -21.10 -5.04 -1.91
N GLN A 25 -22.05 -5.72 -2.55
CA GLN A 25 -22.47 -5.38 -3.90
C GLN A 25 -23.04 -3.95 -3.97
N ALA A 26 -23.89 -3.57 -3.02
CA ALA A 26 -24.41 -2.21 -2.92
C ALA A 26 -23.32 -1.17 -2.63
N TYR A 27 -22.28 -1.52 -1.86
CA TYR A 27 -21.14 -0.65 -1.58
C TYR A 27 -20.29 -0.46 -2.83
N LEU A 28 -20.11 -1.52 -3.62
CA LEU A 28 -19.39 -1.50 -4.89
C LEU A 28 -20.10 -0.61 -5.90
N GLU A 29 -21.42 -0.77 -6.06
CA GLU A 29 -22.25 0.09 -6.92
C GLU A 29 -22.12 1.57 -6.51
N LYS A 30 -22.22 1.85 -5.21
CA LYS A 30 -22.05 3.20 -4.67
C LYS A 30 -20.65 3.76 -4.98
N ALA A 31 -19.59 3.00 -4.72
CA ALA A 31 -18.22 3.45 -4.97
C ALA A 31 -17.91 3.61 -6.47
N SER A 32 -18.52 2.79 -7.33
CA SER A 32 -18.37 2.91 -8.79
C SER A 32 -19.04 4.17 -9.34
N SER A 33 -20.11 4.64 -8.70
CA SER A 33 -20.82 5.86 -9.10
C SER A 33 -20.05 7.16 -8.80
N ILE A 34 -19.08 7.11 -7.88
CA ILE A 34 -18.28 8.26 -7.44
C ILE A 34 -16.80 7.87 -7.42
N THR A 35 -16.15 7.92 -8.58
CA THR A 35 -14.73 7.58 -8.71
C THR A 35 -13.81 8.68 -8.14
N GLY A 36 -12.59 8.30 -7.75
CA GLY A 36 -11.60 9.23 -7.18
C GLY A 36 -11.84 9.62 -5.71
N ILE A 37 -12.76 8.96 -5.01
CA ILE A 37 -13.02 9.11 -3.57
C ILE A 37 -12.87 7.74 -2.89
N LYS A 38 -12.30 7.72 -1.69
CA LYS A 38 -12.23 6.54 -0.83
C LYS A 38 -13.50 6.42 -0.01
N HIS A 39 -14.29 5.38 -0.23
CA HIS A 39 -15.48 5.07 0.56
C HIS A 39 -15.09 4.18 1.73
N CYS A 40 -15.09 4.72 2.96
CA CYS A 40 -14.65 4.04 4.18
C CYS A 40 -15.84 3.63 5.05
N PHE A 41 -16.18 2.34 5.08
CA PHE A 41 -17.24 1.76 5.90
C PHE A 41 -16.67 1.26 7.24
N ASN A 42 -17.20 1.72 8.36
CA ASN A 42 -16.67 1.44 9.69
C ASN A 42 -17.73 0.76 10.56
N TRP A 43 -17.35 -0.32 11.23
CA TRP A 43 -18.21 -1.05 12.18
C TRP A 43 -17.42 -1.49 13.40
N VAL A 44 -18.13 -1.93 14.43
CA VAL A 44 -17.57 -2.56 15.64
C VAL A 44 -17.99 -4.03 15.60
N ALA A 45 -17.06 -4.94 15.90
CA ALA A 45 -17.39 -6.36 15.93
C ALA A 45 -18.40 -6.67 17.06
N PRO A 46 -19.36 -7.58 16.85
CA PRO A 46 -20.24 -8.05 17.91
C PRO A 46 -19.39 -8.61 19.06
N ASP A 47 -19.74 -8.28 20.30
CA ASP A 47 -19.09 -8.76 21.52
C ASP A 47 -17.62 -8.33 21.72
N SER A 48 -17.11 -7.40 20.91
CA SER A 48 -15.76 -6.87 21.02
C SER A 48 -15.74 -5.34 21.02
N THR A 49 -14.66 -4.76 21.56
CA THR A 49 -14.36 -3.32 21.44
C THR A 49 -13.54 -3.00 20.20
N GLU A 50 -13.28 -4.00 19.38
CA GLU A 50 -12.50 -3.90 18.15
C GLU A 50 -13.32 -3.25 17.04
N GLN A 51 -12.74 -2.21 16.44
CA GLN A 51 -13.36 -1.48 15.34
C GLN A 51 -12.67 -1.88 14.03
N PHE A 52 -13.44 -2.04 12.97
CA PHE A 52 -12.94 -2.37 11.65
C PHE A 52 -13.33 -1.29 10.64
N SER A 53 -12.49 -1.10 9.63
CA SER A 53 -12.79 -0.25 8.48
C SER A 53 -12.55 -0.99 7.18
N LEU A 54 -13.50 -0.92 6.24
CA LEU A 54 -13.37 -1.39 4.87
C LEU A 54 -13.39 -0.18 3.94
N THR A 55 -12.35 0.00 3.15
CA THR A 55 -12.23 1.10 2.20
C THR A 55 -12.32 0.56 0.78
N ILE A 56 -13.15 1.18 -0.05
CA ILE A 56 -13.27 0.90 -1.49
C ILE A 56 -12.89 2.16 -2.27
N HIS A 57 -12.10 2.01 -3.32
CA HIS A 57 -11.71 3.11 -4.20
C HIS A 57 -11.72 2.67 -5.67
N PHE A 58 -12.36 3.48 -6.50
CA PHE A 58 -12.26 3.35 -7.96
C PHE A 58 -11.33 4.44 -8.48
N ASN A 59 -10.27 4.01 -9.17
CA ASN A 59 -9.36 4.93 -9.83
C ASN A 59 -10.10 5.66 -10.96
N PRO A 60 -10.09 7.01 -11.02
CA PRO A 60 -10.76 7.77 -12.09
C PRO A 60 -10.19 7.49 -13.48
N LYS A 61 -8.98 6.91 -13.58
CA LYS A 61 -8.38 6.43 -14.84
C LYS A 61 -8.88 5.04 -15.28
N GLY A 62 -9.76 4.41 -14.50
CA GLY A 62 -10.27 3.06 -14.75
C GLY A 62 -9.44 1.95 -14.09
N GLY A 63 -9.89 0.70 -14.30
CA GLY A 63 -9.33 -0.52 -13.71
C GLY A 63 -10.17 -1.06 -12.53
N ASP A 64 -9.73 -2.18 -11.98
CA ASP A 64 -10.47 -2.88 -10.92
C ASP A 64 -10.46 -2.07 -9.60
N PRO A 65 -11.52 -2.19 -8.78
CA PRO A 65 -11.61 -1.50 -7.52
C PRO A 65 -10.53 -1.95 -6.55
N GLU A 66 -10.03 -0.98 -5.81
CA GLU A 66 -9.05 -1.18 -4.75
C GLU A 66 -9.77 -1.29 -3.41
N TRP A 67 -9.42 -2.32 -2.64
CA TRP A 67 -10.01 -2.64 -1.36
C TRP A 67 -8.94 -2.62 -0.28
N TRP A 68 -9.20 -1.97 0.85
CA TRP A 68 -8.35 -2.05 2.04
C TRP A 68 -9.21 -2.39 3.25
N MET A 69 -8.74 -3.28 4.10
CA MET A 69 -9.34 -3.50 5.41
C MET A 69 -8.36 -3.09 6.50
N HIS A 70 -8.84 -2.36 7.51
CA HIS A 70 -8.06 -2.02 8.68
C HIS A 70 -8.76 -2.48 9.96
N HIS A 71 -7.95 -2.84 10.94
CA HIS A 71 -8.32 -3.07 12.32
C HIS A 71 -7.91 -1.84 13.14
N ASN A 72 -8.88 -1.20 13.78
CA ASN A 72 -8.72 -0.06 14.66
C ASN A 72 -8.83 -0.55 16.11
N SER A 73 -7.70 -0.52 16.81
CA SER A 73 -7.60 -0.85 18.23
C SER A 73 -7.17 0.39 19.04
N SER A 74 -7.18 0.29 20.36
CA SER A 74 -6.60 1.31 21.24
C SER A 74 -5.10 1.55 20.98
N ALA A 75 -4.40 0.58 20.38
CA ALA A 75 -2.99 0.69 19.99
C ALA A 75 -2.78 1.40 18.64
N GLY A 76 -3.85 1.69 17.89
CA GLY A 76 -3.81 2.37 16.59
C GLY A 76 -4.52 1.61 15.47
N GLU A 77 -4.50 2.21 14.28
CA GLU A 77 -5.01 1.64 13.03
C GLU A 77 -3.95 0.74 12.39
N ARG A 78 -4.31 -0.51 12.10
CA ARG A 78 -3.47 -1.48 11.38
C ARG A 78 -4.20 -1.98 10.15
N MET A 79 -3.55 -1.90 8.98
CA MET A 79 -4.07 -2.54 7.76
C MET A 79 -3.98 -4.07 7.89
N ILE A 80 -5.08 -4.77 7.62
CA ILE A 80 -5.16 -6.24 7.61
C ILE A 80 -4.76 -6.76 6.23
N TRP A 81 -5.37 -6.23 5.18
CA TRP A 81 -5.12 -6.66 3.80
C TRP A 81 -5.47 -5.57 2.78
N PHE A 82 -4.99 -5.77 1.55
CA PHE A 82 -5.26 -4.96 0.36
C PHE A 82 -5.47 -5.86 -0.85
N TYR A 83 -6.51 -5.60 -1.63
CA TYR A 83 -6.81 -6.32 -2.87
C TYR A 83 -7.21 -5.36 -3.99
N ARG A 84 -6.96 -5.76 -5.24
CA ARG A 84 -7.43 -5.07 -6.44
C ARG A 84 -8.19 -6.07 -7.31
N THR A 85 -9.51 -6.08 -7.17
CA THR A 85 -10.40 -7.07 -7.80
C THR A 85 -11.85 -6.58 -7.71
N ASP A 86 -12.67 -6.87 -8.70
CA ASP A 86 -14.13 -6.71 -8.65
C ASP A 86 -14.86 -7.98 -8.14
N ASP A 87 -14.12 -9.07 -7.94
CA ASP A 87 -14.66 -10.35 -7.50
C ASP A 87 -14.94 -10.37 -5.98
N LEU A 88 -16.22 -10.31 -5.63
CA LEU A 88 -16.67 -10.37 -4.24
C LEU A 88 -16.43 -11.74 -3.58
N SER A 89 -16.24 -12.81 -4.36
CA SER A 89 -15.89 -14.14 -3.81
C SER A 89 -14.48 -14.16 -3.21
N VAL A 90 -13.62 -13.23 -3.60
CA VAL A 90 -12.31 -13.01 -2.97
C VAL A 90 -12.44 -12.14 -1.73
N ILE A 91 -13.24 -11.08 -1.78
CA ILE A 91 -13.31 -10.07 -0.70
C ILE A 91 -14.10 -10.57 0.51
N TYR A 92 -15.27 -11.18 0.30
CA TYR A 92 -16.17 -11.53 1.39
C TYR A 92 -15.56 -12.53 2.40
N PRO A 93 -14.88 -13.62 1.98
CA PRO A 93 -14.22 -14.53 2.92
C PRO A 93 -13.13 -13.85 3.73
N GLN A 94 -12.41 -12.90 3.15
CA GLN A 94 -11.35 -12.15 3.84
C GLN A 94 -11.90 -11.25 4.94
N ILE A 95 -13.12 -10.72 4.73
CA ILE A 95 -13.85 -9.99 5.78
C ILE A 95 -14.26 -10.97 6.89
N CYS A 96 -14.88 -12.11 6.55
CA CYS A 96 -15.28 -13.10 7.55
C CYS A 96 -14.09 -13.58 8.39
N LEU A 97 -12.98 -13.93 7.75
CA LEU A 97 -11.75 -14.33 8.43
C LEU A 97 -11.22 -13.23 9.37
N ALA A 98 -11.20 -11.98 8.92
CA ALA A 98 -10.69 -10.87 9.71
C ALA A 98 -11.55 -10.53 10.94
N VAL A 99 -12.87 -10.72 10.86
CA VAL A 99 -13.79 -10.49 11.99
C VAL A 99 -14.06 -11.74 12.81
N GLY A 100 -13.45 -12.88 12.46
CA GLY A 100 -13.69 -14.17 13.13
C GLY A 100 -15.09 -14.74 12.90
N ALA A 101 -15.78 -14.34 11.83
CA ALA A 101 -17.07 -14.90 11.45
C ALA A 101 -16.91 -16.31 10.84
N PRO A 102 -17.93 -17.18 10.94
CA PRO A 102 -17.93 -18.49 10.29
C PRO A 102 -17.64 -18.37 8.79
N ASP A 103 -16.84 -19.30 8.28
CA ASP A 103 -16.52 -19.37 6.85
C ASP A 103 -17.81 -19.60 6.04
N PRO A 104 -18.20 -18.68 5.15
CA PRO A 104 -19.44 -18.77 4.38
C PRO A 104 -19.46 -19.94 3.39
N TYR A 105 -18.32 -20.57 3.11
CA TYR A 105 -18.22 -21.75 2.24
C TYR A 105 -18.13 -23.07 3.01
N LYS A 106 -18.10 -23.02 4.35
CA LYS A 106 -18.34 -24.18 5.19
C LYS A 106 -19.84 -24.24 5.49
N GLU A 107 -20.62 -24.68 4.51
CA GLU A 107 -21.98 -25.15 4.80
C GLU A 107 -21.89 -26.33 5.78
N ASP A 108 -22.78 -26.32 6.78
CA ASP A 108 -22.98 -27.37 7.78
C ASP A 108 -22.72 -28.78 7.22
N GLU A 109 -21.58 -29.37 7.58
CA GLU A 109 -21.54 -30.82 7.78
C GLU A 109 -22.48 -31.10 8.96
N LYS A 110 -23.76 -31.31 8.64
CA LYS A 110 -24.70 -31.93 9.57
C LYS A 110 -24.07 -33.21 10.07
N GLU A 111 -23.74 -33.24 11.37
CA GLU A 111 -23.35 -34.45 12.05
C GLU A 111 -24.34 -35.58 11.73
N PRO A 112 -23.90 -36.73 11.19
CA PRO A 112 -24.70 -37.93 11.26
C PRO A 112 -24.62 -38.46 12.69
N VAL A 113 -25.69 -38.23 13.43
CA VAL A 113 -26.07 -38.96 14.64
C VAL A 113 -25.78 -40.44 14.42
N SER A 114 -24.73 -40.95 15.07
CA SER A 114 -24.39 -42.37 15.08
C SER A 114 -24.58 -42.89 16.50
N GLU A 115 -25.85 -42.94 16.93
CA GLU A 115 -26.24 -43.87 17.97
C GLU A 115 -26.25 -45.29 17.41
N THR A 116 -25.60 -46.18 18.15
CA THR A 116 -25.72 -47.64 18.10
C THR A 116 -25.01 -48.34 16.96
N LEU A 117 -23.85 -48.94 17.27
CA LEU A 117 -23.48 -50.32 16.89
C LEU A 117 -22.22 -50.76 17.68
N THR A 118 -22.27 -50.67 19.01
CA THR A 118 -21.38 -51.45 19.88
C THR A 118 -22.03 -52.79 20.17
N SER A 119 -21.84 -53.76 19.27
CA SER A 119 -21.99 -55.18 19.56
C SER A 119 -21.32 -56.00 18.47
N SER A 120 -20.37 -56.84 18.88
CA SER A 120 -19.73 -57.92 18.10
C SER A 120 -18.46 -57.53 17.35
N LEU A 121 -17.31 -57.79 17.97
CA LEU A 121 -16.52 -59.00 17.66
C LEU A 121 -15.27 -59.04 18.57
N LYS A 122 -15.32 -59.94 19.55
CA LYS A 122 -14.13 -60.56 20.13
C LYS A 122 -13.62 -61.61 19.15
N ALA A 123 -12.37 -61.50 18.72
CA ALA A 123 -11.45 -62.62 18.48
C ALA A 123 -10.04 -62.03 18.33
N GLN A 124 -9.27 -62.04 19.40
CA GLN A 124 -8.09 -62.91 19.55
C GLN A 124 -6.95 -62.60 18.57
N SER A 125 -5.96 -61.84 19.04
CA SER A 125 -4.57 -62.31 19.00
C SER A 125 -3.78 -61.68 20.15
N SER A 126 -3.16 -62.55 20.95
CA SER A 126 -2.20 -62.22 22.00
C SER A 126 -0.92 -61.65 21.39
N GLY A 127 -0.39 -60.60 22.01
CA GLY A 127 0.97 -60.11 21.78
C GLY A 127 1.30 -58.98 22.74
N TYR A 128 2.30 -59.21 23.58
CA TYR A 128 2.71 -58.37 24.71
C TYR A 128 2.87 -56.88 24.38
N ALA A 129 2.22 -56.02 25.19
CA ALA A 129 2.42 -54.58 25.19
C ALA A 129 3.66 -54.22 26.04
N THR A 130 4.70 -53.70 25.40
CA THR A 130 5.77 -52.93 26.04
C THR A 130 5.32 -51.47 26.25
N PRO A 131 5.49 -50.86 27.44
CA PRO A 131 5.08 -49.47 27.73
C PRO A 131 5.82 -48.35 26.97
N GLY A 132 6.58 -48.66 25.91
CA GLY A 132 7.37 -47.70 25.13
C GLY A 132 6.89 -47.46 23.69
N ALA A 133 5.90 -48.19 23.20
CA ALA A 133 5.46 -48.12 21.79
C ALA A 133 4.34 -47.10 21.53
N ILE A 134 3.61 -46.66 22.56
CA ILE A 134 2.47 -45.72 22.39
C ILE A 134 2.95 -44.27 22.17
N MET A 135 4.17 -43.91 22.59
CA MET A 135 4.76 -42.59 22.33
C MET A 135 5.39 -42.44 20.92
N ALA A 136 5.61 -43.53 20.19
CA ALA A 136 6.17 -43.47 18.83
C ALA A 136 5.10 -43.36 17.73
N GLN A 137 3.82 -43.63 18.03
CA GLN A 137 2.72 -43.50 17.07
C GLN A 137 1.98 -42.15 17.14
N GLN A 138 2.23 -41.31 18.16
CA GLN A 138 1.74 -39.93 18.18
C GLN A 138 2.60 -38.94 17.37
N LYS A 139 3.69 -39.39 16.75
CA LYS A 139 4.53 -38.54 15.89
C LYS A 139 4.27 -38.72 14.38
N ALA A 140 3.28 -39.53 14.02
CA ALA A 140 2.88 -39.80 12.63
C ALA A 140 1.42 -39.40 12.33
N GLN A 141 0.74 -38.73 13.25
CA GLN A 141 -0.63 -38.20 13.07
C GLN A 141 -0.67 -36.66 12.99
N ASP A 142 0.44 -36.01 12.60
CA ASP A 142 0.54 -34.56 12.34
C ASP A 142 0.80 -34.24 10.84
N ASP A 143 0.62 -35.23 9.96
CA ASP A 143 0.93 -35.13 8.52
C ASP A 143 -0.30 -34.96 7.62
N SER A 144 -1.52 -34.99 8.17
CA SER A 144 -2.75 -34.85 7.39
C SER A 144 -3.14 -33.41 7.04
N HIS A 145 -2.39 -32.40 7.49
CA HIS A 145 -2.53 -30.99 7.06
C HIS A 145 -1.39 -30.50 6.14
N LYS A 146 -0.34 -31.30 5.90
CA LYS A 146 0.82 -30.92 5.08
C LYS A 146 0.62 -30.79 3.56
N PRO A 147 -0.30 -31.50 2.88
CA PRO A 147 -0.43 -31.35 1.43
C PRO A 147 -1.12 -30.05 1.00
N ALA A 148 -1.92 -29.42 1.87
CA ALA A 148 -2.64 -28.19 1.54
C ALA A 148 -1.71 -26.96 1.44
N LEU A 149 -0.90 -26.72 2.47
CA LEU A 149 0.01 -25.57 2.51
C LEU A 149 1.09 -25.63 1.42
N THR A 150 1.63 -26.83 1.17
CA THR A 150 2.63 -27.03 0.13
C THR A 150 2.06 -26.73 -1.26
N LYS A 151 0.81 -27.09 -1.52
CA LYS A 151 0.12 -26.78 -2.78
C LYS A 151 -0.21 -25.30 -2.91
N LEU A 152 -0.48 -24.61 -1.80
CA LEU A 152 -0.82 -23.19 -1.78
C LEU A 152 0.41 -22.28 -1.94
N LEU A 153 1.57 -22.71 -1.45
CA LEU A 153 2.83 -21.97 -1.49
C LEU A 153 3.79 -22.45 -2.60
N SER A 154 3.36 -23.36 -3.47
CA SER A 154 4.13 -23.83 -4.63
C SER A 154 3.34 -23.54 -5.92
N GLY A 155 4.05 -23.29 -7.02
CA GLY A 155 3.41 -22.89 -8.28
C GLY A 155 4.35 -22.10 -9.18
N ASP A 156 3.79 -21.13 -9.92
CA ASP A 156 4.55 -20.22 -10.77
C ASP A 156 4.32 -18.78 -10.34
N LEU A 157 5.38 -17.96 -10.34
CA LEU A 157 5.29 -16.52 -10.07
C LEU A 157 4.40 -15.76 -11.05
N SER A 158 4.17 -16.29 -12.25
CA SER A 158 3.20 -15.71 -13.18
C SER A 158 1.75 -15.86 -12.71
N LEU A 159 1.48 -16.80 -11.80
CA LEU A 159 0.16 -17.10 -11.26
C LEU A 159 0.00 -16.60 -9.83
N ILE A 160 1.05 -16.68 -9.01
CA ILE A 160 1.03 -16.33 -7.59
C ILE A 160 2.17 -15.34 -7.30
N SER A 161 1.81 -14.13 -6.89
CA SER A 161 2.82 -13.10 -6.57
C SER A 161 3.57 -13.41 -5.26
N ILE A 162 4.80 -12.88 -5.13
CA ILE A 162 5.55 -12.91 -3.86
C ILE A 162 4.74 -12.30 -2.71
N ALA A 163 3.98 -11.23 -2.98
CA ALA A 163 3.12 -10.61 -1.96
C ALA A 163 2.08 -11.60 -1.43
N THR A 164 1.39 -12.30 -2.33
CA THR A 164 0.41 -13.34 -1.98
C THR A 164 1.05 -14.46 -1.18
N ILE A 165 2.23 -14.94 -1.59
CA ILE A 165 2.96 -16.00 -0.90
C ILE A 165 3.32 -15.59 0.53
N LEU A 166 3.82 -14.37 0.73
CA LEU A 166 4.16 -13.86 2.06
C LEU A 166 2.90 -13.68 2.94
N GLN A 167 1.80 -13.18 2.37
CA GLN A 167 0.53 -13.03 3.08
C GLN A 167 -0.04 -14.38 3.52
N THR A 168 -0.11 -15.35 2.61
CA THR A 168 -0.54 -16.71 2.92
C THR A 168 0.38 -17.37 3.94
N SER A 169 1.70 -17.20 3.79
CA SER A 169 2.66 -17.73 4.76
C SER A 169 2.42 -17.17 6.15
N ALA A 170 2.11 -15.87 6.26
CA ALA A 170 1.77 -15.21 7.52
C ALA A 170 0.47 -15.75 8.12
N GLN A 171 -0.59 -15.88 7.31
CA GLN A 171 -1.90 -16.39 7.74
C GLN A 171 -1.81 -17.83 8.27
N GLU A 172 -1.06 -18.68 7.57
CA GLU A 172 -0.91 -20.10 7.90
C GLU A 172 0.22 -20.36 8.93
N SER A 173 0.85 -19.30 9.45
CA SER A 173 2.02 -19.40 10.34
C SER A 173 3.12 -20.32 9.78
N ALA A 174 3.29 -20.31 8.45
CA ALA A 174 4.13 -21.24 7.72
C ALA A 174 5.59 -21.16 8.18
N THR A 175 6.19 -22.33 8.40
CA THR A 175 7.62 -22.45 8.72
C THR A 175 8.28 -23.38 7.72
N GLY A 176 9.30 -22.89 7.02
CA GLY A 176 9.93 -23.65 5.94
C GLY A 176 10.77 -22.80 5.00
N ARG A 177 11.05 -23.36 3.84
CA ARG A 177 11.86 -22.75 2.80
C ARG A 177 11.07 -22.70 1.49
N ILE A 178 11.02 -21.54 0.88
CA ILE A 178 10.53 -21.35 -0.48
C ILE A 178 11.75 -21.25 -1.38
N LEU A 179 11.81 -22.10 -2.41
CA LEU A 179 12.78 -22.01 -3.50
C LEU A 179 12.09 -21.45 -4.73
N ILE A 180 12.77 -20.52 -5.40
CA ILE A 180 12.28 -19.86 -6.60
C ILE A 180 13.36 -20.01 -7.66
N SER A 181 13.07 -20.76 -8.71
CA SER A 181 13.98 -20.96 -9.84
C SER A 181 13.46 -20.17 -11.04
N GLY A 182 14.23 -19.19 -11.51
CA GLY A 182 13.85 -18.32 -12.62
C GLY A 182 15.02 -17.95 -13.52
N SER A 183 14.79 -17.03 -14.45
CA SER A 183 15.85 -16.51 -15.34
C SER A 183 16.97 -15.78 -14.60
N GLY A 184 16.66 -15.22 -13.42
CA GLY A 184 17.63 -14.59 -12.52
C GLY A 184 18.46 -15.57 -11.68
N GLY A 185 18.27 -16.89 -11.86
CA GLY A 185 18.91 -17.95 -11.09
C GLY A 185 18.04 -18.48 -9.96
N ASP A 186 18.65 -19.30 -9.10
CA ASP A 186 17.97 -19.89 -7.95
C ASP A 186 18.00 -18.94 -6.75
N SER A 187 16.82 -18.68 -6.22
CA SER A 187 16.57 -17.81 -5.08
C SER A 187 15.85 -18.55 -3.96
N MET A 188 15.96 -18.05 -2.74
CA MET A 188 15.41 -18.69 -1.55
C MET A 188 14.81 -17.68 -0.58
N ILE A 189 13.68 -18.05 0.03
CA ILE A 189 13.10 -17.36 1.19
C ILE A 189 12.97 -18.38 2.33
N GLN A 190 13.43 -18.02 3.53
CA GLN A 190 13.24 -18.81 4.74
C GLN A 190 12.18 -18.15 5.63
N LEU A 191 11.19 -18.94 6.05
CA LEU A 191 10.04 -18.52 6.83
C LEU A 191 10.03 -19.20 8.20
N VAL A 192 9.67 -18.44 9.23
CA VAL A 192 9.46 -18.94 10.59
C VAL A 192 8.20 -18.30 11.15
N HIS A 193 7.21 -19.12 11.54
CA HIS A 193 5.91 -18.66 12.02
C HIS A 193 5.29 -17.59 11.10
N GLY A 194 5.37 -17.84 9.80
CA GLY A 194 4.85 -16.96 8.76
C GLY A 194 5.65 -15.68 8.51
N GLN A 195 6.77 -15.47 9.21
CA GLN A 195 7.64 -14.31 9.02
C GLN A 195 8.87 -14.68 8.16
N PRO A 196 9.22 -13.90 7.13
CA PRO A 196 10.46 -14.06 6.40
C PRO A 196 11.63 -13.63 7.29
N VAL A 197 12.53 -14.57 7.58
CA VAL A 197 13.71 -14.33 8.43
C VAL A 197 14.99 -14.19 7.62
N HIS A 198 15.02 -14.77 6.42
CA HIS A 198 16.15 -14.69 5.50
C HIS A 198 15.66 -14.81 4.07
N ALA A 199 16.34 -14.13 3.15
CA ALA A 199 16.16 -14.31 1.72
C ALA A 199 17.50 -14.21 1.02
N TYR A 200 17.59 -14.80 -0.16
CA TYR A 200 18.80 -14.87 -0.97
C TYR A 200 18.42 -14.88 -2.46
N THR A 201 19.16 -14.10 -3.24
CA THR A 201 19.25 -14.17 -4.70
C THR A 201 20.73 -14.30 -5.07
N PRO A 202 21.10 -14.67 -6.31
CA PRO A 202 22.50 -14.75 -6.71
C PRO A 202 23.31 -13.45 -6.53
N VAL A 203 22.62 -12.31 -6.50
CA VAL A 203 23.23 -10.98 -6.42
C VAL A 203 23.29 -10.45 -4.99
N GLN A 204 22.33 -10.82 -4.13
CA GLN A 204 22.16 -10.18 -2.82
C GLN A 204 21.47 -11.07 -1.79
N GLN A 205 21.45 -10.63 -0.53
CA GLN A 205 20.84 -11.34 0.59
C GLN A 205 20.03 -10.41 1.49
N GLY A 206 19.15 -10.99 2.30
CA GLY A 206 18.33 -10.27 3.27
C GLY A 206 17.17 -9.52 2.65
N LEU A 207 16.88 -8.32 3.16
CA LEU A 207 15.69 -7.58 2.74
C LEU A 207 15.76 -7.22 1.26
N GLU A 208 16.92 -6.79 0.76
CA GLU A 208 17.07 -6.42 -0.65
C GLU A 208 16.76 -7.60 -1.58
N ALA A 209 17.30 -8.79 -1.28
CA ALA A 209 16.98 -10.02 -2.01
C ALA A 209 15.48 -10.29 -2.02
N LEU A 210 14.79 -10.09 -0.90
CA LEU A 210 13.35 -10.26 -0.84
C LEU A 210 12.60 -9.22 -1.68
N LEU A 211 13.03 -7.95 -1.65
CA LEU A 211 12.42 -6.86 -2.44
C LEU A 211 12.63 -7.07 -3.94
N GLU A 212 13.80 -7.56 -4.36
CA GLU A 212 14.07 -7.91 -5.75
C GLU A 212 13.08 -8.97 -6.27
N LEU A 213 12.72 -9.97 -5.46
CA LEU A 213 11.76 -10.99 -5.86
C LEU A 213 10.36 -10.42 -6.17
N PHE A 214 9.97 -9.26 -5.61
CA PHE A 214 8.72 -8.58 -6.00
C PHE A 214 8.74 -8.10 -7.46
N THR A 215 9.93 -7.92 -8.03
CA THR A 215 10.11 -7.45 -9.41
C THR A 215 10.06 -8.58 -10.42
N TRP A 216 10.27 -9.83 -9.98
CA TRP A 216 10.26 -11.01 -10.84
C TRP A 216 8.85 -11.29 -11.36
N LYS A 217 8.74 -11.61 -12.66
CA LYS A 217 7.46 -11.84 -13.34
C LYS A 217 7.18 -13.31 -13.64
N GLN A 218 8.20 -14.16 -13.59
CA GLN A 218 8.13 -15.61 -13.84
C GLN A 218 9.10 -16.35 -12.92
N GLY A 219 8.80 -17.60 -12.62
CA GLY A 219 9.70 -18.49 -11.87
C GLY A 219 8.93 -19.62 -11.19
N ALA A 220 9.55 -20.81 -11.16
CA ALA A 220 8.97 -21.98 -10.51
C ALA A 220 9.19 -21.90 -8.99
N ILE A 221 8.12 -22.11 -8.23
CA ILE A 221 8.09 -21.95 -6.77
C ILE A 221 7.87 -23.29 -6.13
N THR A 222 8.74 -23.65 -5.18
CA THR A 222 8.61 -24.87 -4.39
C THR A 222 8.72 -24.56 -2.91
N PHE A 223 7.71 -24.94 -2.13
CA PHE A 223 7.75 -24.84 -0.68
C PHE A 223 8.16 -26.16 -0.02
N THR A 224 9.09 -26.09 0.93
CA THR A 224 9.52 -27.21 1.77
C THR A 224 9.28 -26.88 3.25
N PRO A 225 8.31 -27.51 3.92
CA PRO A 225 7.99 -27.23 5.32
C PRO A 225 9.09 -27.72 6.29
N GLY A 226 9.13 -27.14 7.50
CA GLY A 226 9.93 -27.65 8.62
C GLY A 226 11.44 -27.43 8.49
N THR A 227 11.88 -26.61 7.55
CA THR A 227 13.30 -26.26 7.40
C THR A 227 13.71 -25.23 8.45
N LYS A 228 14.73 -25.52 9.26
CA LYS A 228 15.28 -24.54 10.21
C LYS A 228 15.97 -23.41 9.44
N PRO A 229 15.82 -22.14 9.88
CA PRO A 229 16.50 -21.03 9.26
C PRO A 229 18.00 -21.10 9.55
N ASP A 230 18.82 -20.92 8.52
CA ASP A 230 20.28 -20.96 8.65
C ASP A 230 20.83 -19.61 9.13
N LYS A 231 20.12 -18.53 8.79
CA LYS A 231 20.49 -17.14 9.09
C LYS A 231 19.24 -16.33 9.39
N LYS A 232 19.42 -15.21 10.10
CA LYS A 232 18.37 -14.18 10.29
C LYS A 232 18.90 -12.85 9.81
N THR A 233 18.51 -12.45 8.61
CA THR A 233 18.96 -11.21 7.95
C THR A 233 17.81 -10.22 7.72
N ILE A 234 16.57 -10.65 7.94
CA ILE A 234 15.38 -9.83 7.81
C ILE A 234 14.79 -9.64 9.20
N GLN A 235 14.56 -8.37 9.56
CA GLN A 235 14.01 -7.96 10.85
C GLN A 235 12.66 -7.24 10.71
N HIS A 236 12.23 -7.01 9.47
CA HIS A 236 11.00 -6.28 9.18
C HIS A 236 9.80 -7.21 9.27
N PRO A 237 8.66 -6.75 9.82
CA PRO A 237 7.41 -7.51 9.77
C PRO A 237 6.90 -7.60 8.33
N VAL A 238 6.14 -8.66 8.04
CA VAL A 238 5.55 -8.91 6.70
C VAL A 238 4.86 -7.66 6.14
N ASP A 239 4.03 -6.97 6.93
CA ASP A 239 3.29 -5.78 6.47
C ASP A 239 4.22 -4.67 5.93
N GLN A 240 5.36 -4.44 6.58
CA GLN A 240 6.34 -3.45 6.12
C GLN A 240 7.08 -3.91 4.86
N ILE A 241 7.33 -5.21 4.73
CA ILE A 241 7.96 -5.80 3.55
C ILE A 241 7.02 -5.67 2.35
N LEU A 242 5.74 -6.00 2.53
CA LEU A 242 4.70 -5.87 1.50
C LEU A 242 4.59 -4.42 1.03
N TYR A 243 4.56 -3.47 1.96
CA TYR A 243 4.54 -2.04 1.63
C TYR A 243 5.76 -1.61 0.79
N LYS A 244 6.97 -1.95 1.24
CA LYS A 244 8.22 -1.63 0.54
C LYS A 244 8.29 -2.30 -0.84
N GLY A 245 7.84 -3.54 -0.95
CA GLY A 245 7.82 -4.28 -2.21
C GLY A 245 6.85 -3.67 -3.23
N ALA A 246 5.64 -3.30 -2.79
CA ALA A 246 4.67 -2.62 -3.63
C ALA A 246 5.17 -1.25 -4.11
N GLU A 247 5.75 -0.44 -3.19
CA GLU A 247 6.35 0.85 -3.52
C GLU A 247 7.49 0.71 -4.53
N LEU A 248 8.34 -0.31 -4.38
CA LEU A 248 9.41 -0.59 -5.33
C LEU A 248 8.88 -0.91 -6.73
N VAL A 249 7.88 -1.79 -6.84
CA VAL A 249 7.26 -2.16 -8.13
C VAL A 249 6.63 -0.93 -8.80
N GLU A 250 5.95 -0.08 -8.04
CA GLU A 250 5.37 1.17 -8.56
C GLU A 250 6.46 2.13 -9.04
N ASN A 251 7.54 2.30 -8.27
CA ASN A 251 8.65 3.16 -8.66
C ASN A 251 9.36 2.65 -9.92
N ILE A 252 9.51 1.32 -10.10
CA ILE A 252 10.07 0.73 -11.32
C ILE A 252 9.14 0.99 -12.51
N ALA A 253 7.83 0.80 -12.36
CA ALA A 253 6.86 1.06 -13.43
C ALA A 253 6.88 2.53 -13.86
N PHE A 254 6.92 3.45 -12.90
CA PHE A 254 7.10 4.88 -13.15
C PHE A 254 8.44 5.17 -13.87
N LEU A 255 9.51 4.52 -13.42
CA LEU A 255 10.80 4.33 -14.09
C LEU A 255 10.67 4.18 -15.60
N GLN A 256 10.02 3.07 -15.95
CA GLN A 256 9.87 2.57 -17.30
C GLN A 256 8.96 3.45 -18.16
N GLU A 257 7.86 3.97 -17.60
CA GLU A 257 6.97 4.91 -18.29
C GLU A 257 7.70 6.17 -18.75
N HIS A 258 8.68 6.62 -17.96
CA HIS A 258 9.55 7.75 -18.31
C HIS A 258 10.81 7.37 -19.10
N SER A 259 10.89 6.12 -19.60
CA SER A 259 12.04 5.58 -20.34
C SER A 259 13.36 5.70 -19.58
N ILE A 260 13.30 5.57 -18.25
CA ILE A 260 14.47 5.62 -17.37
C ILE A 260 14.80 4.19 -16.94
N ASN A 261 16.07 3.86 -17.11
CA ASN A 261 16.67 2.57 -16.75
C ASN A 261 18.06 2.81 -16.15
N GLU A 262 18.75 1.74 -15.77
CA GLU A 262 20.08 1.79 -15.14
C GLU A 262 21.15 2.52 -15.99
N SER A 263 21.05 2.42 -17.32
CA SER A 263 21.97 3.09 -18.26
C SER A 263 21.62 4.55 -18.53
N SER A 264 20.52 5.05 -17.96
CA SER A 264 20.06 6.41 -18.20
C SER A 264 20.96 7.44 -17.51
N VAL A 265 21.21 8.53 -18.21
CA VAL A 265 21.93 9.69 -17.68
C VAL A 265 20.92 10.77 -17.35
N LEU A 266 20.87 11.18 -16.08
CA LEU A 266 19.90 12.16 -15.60
C LEU A 266 20.49 13.59 -15.64
N ARG A 267 19.58 14.56 -15.73
CA ARG A 267 19.92 15.99 -15.63
C ARG A 267 19.15 16.64 -14.50
N ARG A 268 19.76 17.66 -13.89
CA ARG A 268 19.11 18.49 -12.89
C ARG A 268 18.17 19.47 -13.61
N SER A 269 16.91 19.55 -13.19
CA SER A 269 15.96 20.51 -13.77
C SER A 269 16.39 21.96 -13.52
N ASN A 270 16.94 22.24 -12.34
CA ASN A 270 17.50 23.53 -11.98
C ASN A 270 18.88 23.36 -11.34
N ALA A 271 19.93 23.66 -12.08
CA ALA A 271 21.32 23.55 -11.61
C ALA A 271 21.66 24.51 -10.45
N GLN A 272 20.85 25.54 -10.18
CA GLN A 272 21.10 26.59 -9.19
C GLN A 272 20.14 26.52 -7.99
N ILE A 273 19.47 25.39 -7.76
CA ILE A 273 18.63 25.24 -6.57
C ILE A 273 19.48 25.33 -5.30
N SER A 274 19.10 26.21 -4.37
CA SER A 274 19.77 26.31 -3.07
C SER A 274 19.50 25.06 -2.24
N GLU A 275 20.43 24.70 -1.35
CA GLU A 275 20.27 23.52 -0.47
C GLU A 275 18.98 23.60 0.35
N LYS A 276 18.67 24.77 0.91
CA LYS A 276 17.44 24.98 1.69
C LYS A 276 16.16 24.81 0.86
N GLU A 277 16.17 25.24 -0.40
CA GLU A 277 15.02 25.04 -1.30
C GLU A 277 14.90 23.57 -1.71
N PHE A 278 16.02 22.90 -1.99
CA PHE A 278 16.03 21.46 -2.27
C PHE A 278 15.43 20.67 -1.10
N GLU A 279 15.86 20.95 0.13
CA GLU A 279 15.32 20.30 1.33
C GLU A 279 13.82 20.50 1.46
N LYS A 280 13.34 21.74 1.25
CA LYS A 280 11.92 22.07 1.29
C LYS A 280 11.11 21.31 0.22
N ILE A 281 11.66 21.09 -0.97
CA ILE A 281 10.99 20.30 -2.03
C ILE A 281 10.99 18.81 -1.66
N VAL A 282 12.13 18.26 -1.26
CA VAL A 282 12.27 16.83 -0.93
C VAL A 282 11.42 16.42 0.27
N LEU A 283 11.23 17.30 1.24
CA LEU A 283 10.34 17.08 2.39
C LEU A 283 8.84 16.96 2.01
N GLN A 284 8.46 17.26 0.76
CA GLN A 284 7.11 17.02 0.25
C GLN A 284 6.91 15.57 -0.23
N GLY A 285 8.00 14.83 -0.44
CA GLY A 285 7.99 13.43 -0.85
C GLY A 285 8.12 12.44 0.33
N PRO A 286 8.21 11.13 0.05
CA PRO A 286 8.43 10.10 1.06
C PRO A 286 9.76 10.28 1.82
N PRO A 287 9.83 9.85 3.09
CA PRO A 287 11.01 10.02 3.94
C PRO A 287 12.12 9.00 3.60
N LEU A 288 12.77 9.17 2.45
CA LEU A 288 13.84 8.29 1.95
C LEU A 288 15.24 8.61 2.50
N GLY A 289 15.33 9.45 3.53
CA GLY A 289 16.58 9.98 4.06
C GLY A 289 17.03 11.24 3.31
N LEU A 290 17.01 12.38 3.99
CA LEU A 290 17.30 13.68 3.38
C LEU A 290 18.73 13.76 2.86
N GLU A 291 19.70 13.34 3.67
CA GLU A 291 21.12 13.35 3.29
C GLU A 291 21.42 12.42 2.11
N LEU A 292 20.74 11.27 2.04
CA LEU A 292 20.89 10.33 0.94
C LEU A 292 20.42 10.96 -0.38
N GLN A 293 19.26 11.61 -0.37
CA GLN A 293 18.70 12.30 -1.53
C GLN A 293 19.53 13.52 -1.94
N LYS A 294 20.05 14.29 -0.96
CA LYS A 294 20.98 15.41 -1.21
C LYS A 294 22.27 14.92 -1.87
N ASN A 295 22.88 13.88 -1.33
CA ASN A 295 24.11 13.30 -1.88
C ASN A 295 23.89 12.74 -3.28
N PHE A 296 22.77 12.06 -3.51
CA PHE A 296 22.37 11.61 -4.83
C PHE A 296 22.26 12.77 -5.82
N TYR A 297 21.48 13.80 -5.47
CA TYR A 297 21.28 14.96 -6.32
C TYR A 297 22.58 15.73 -6.63
N LYS A 298 23.42 15.96 -5.61
CA LYS A 298 24.71 16.67 -5.74
C LYS A 298 25.73 15.95 -6.63
N ASN A 299 25.58 14.64 -6.84
CA ASN A 299 26.49 13.84 -7.67
C ASN A 299 26.00 13.59 -9.09
N ILE A 300 24.81 14.08 -9.46
CA ILE A 300 24.34 14.05 -10.85
C ILE A 300 25.13 15.06 -11.68
N ASP A 301 25.87 14.59 -12.67
CA ASP A 301 26.81 15.38 -13.48
C ASP A 301 26.56 15.29 -14.99
N GLU A 302 25.40 14.77 -15.41
CA GLU A 302 24.99 14.62 -16.81
C GLU A 302 25.92 13.73 -17.68
N HIS A 303 26.84 12.99 -17.05
CA HIS A 303 27.78 12.10 -17.74
C HIS A 303 27.72 10.68 -17.23
N ARG A 304 27.52 10.48 -15.92
CA ARG A 304 27.39 9.15 -15.31
C ARG A 304 26.01 8.56 -15.53
N THR A 305 25.97 7.25 -15.77
CA THR A 305 24.72 6.48 -15.76
C THR A 305 24.18 6.37 -14.33
N LEU A 306 22.89 6.06 -14.20
CA LEU A 306 22.29 5.76 -12.90
C LEU A 306 22.99 4.62 -12.17
N GLN A 307 23.43 3.58 -12.90
CA GLN A 307 24.18 2.46 -12.35
C GLN A 307 25.54 2.91 -11.79
N ASP A 308 26.29 3.72 -12.53
CA ASP A 308 27.59 4.23 -12.08
C ASP A 308 27.43 5.13 -10.85
N LEU A 309 26.39 5.97 -10.84
CA LEU A 309 26.07 6.85 -9.72
C LEU A 309 25.65 6.06 -8.47
N ALA A 310 24.80 5.05 -8.64
CA ALA A 310 24.39 4.17 -7.55
C ALA A 310 25.59 3.42 -6.95
N THR A 311 26.48 2.91 -7.80
CA THR A 311 27.72 2.22 -7.38
C THR A 311 28.65 3.19 -6.64
N PHE A 312 28.86 4.40 -7.18
CA PHE A 312 29.68 5.44 -6.56
C PHE A 312 29.18 5.82 -5.16
N LEU A 313 27.85 5.84 -4.97
CA LEU A 313 27.22 6.17 -3.68
C LEU A 313 26.94 4.94 -2.80
N SER A 314 27.32 3.73 -3.24
CA SER A 314 27.04 2.46 -2.56
C SER A 314 25.54 2.25 -2.26
N LEU A 315 24.68 2.65 -3.19
CA LEU A 315 23.23 2.50 -3.08
C LEU A 315 22.78 1.15 -3.61
N VAL A 316 21.96 0.47 -2.83
CA VAL A 316 21.26 -0.74 -3.26
C VAL A 316 20.12 -0.40 -4.24
N PRO A 317 19.67 -1.36 -5.07
CA PRO A 317 18.63 -1.11 -6.08
C PRO A 317 17.39 -0.42 -5.54
N SER A 318 16.84 -0.91 -4.43
CA SER A 318 15.62 -0.33 -3.84
C SER A 318 15.77 1.14 -3.47
N GLN A 319 16.96 1.56 -3.05
CA GLN A 319 17.24 2.94 -2.63
C GLN A 319 17.34 3.89 -3.82
N TRP A 320 18.22 3.60 -4.78
CA TRP A 320 18.42 4.54 -5.88
C TRP A 320 17.16 4.62 -6.77
N ILE A 321 16.41 3.52 -6.93
CA ILE A 321 15.12 3.52 -7.66
C ILE A 321 14.13 4.46 -6.97
N ALA A 322 13.95 4.31 -5.65
CA ALA A 322 13.01 5.14 -4.89
C ALA A 322 13.42 6.62 -4.90
N ILE A 323 14.71 6.92 -4.70
CA ILE A 323 15.24 8.29 -4.74
C ILE A 323 15.02 8.91 -6.12
N THR A 324 15.37 8.17 -7.18
CA THR A 324 15.24 8.67 -8.56
C THR A 324 13.79 8.96 -8.89
N ALA A 325 12.88 8.03 -8.57
CA ALA A 325 11.45 8.20 -8.80
C ALA A 325 10.91 9.41 -8.05
N ASN A 326 11.28 9.57 -6.78
CA ASN A 326 10.87 10.71 -5.97
C ASN A 326 11.35 12.05 -6.57
N LEU A 327 12.64 12.15 -6.92
CA LEU A 327 13.21 13.40 -7.42
C LEU A 327 12.65 13.82 -8.79
N ILE A 328 12.21 12.87 -9.61
CA ILE A 328 11.51 13.15 -10.88
C ILE A 328 10.06 13.56 -10.62
N LYS A 329 9.34 12.87 -9.71
CA LYS A 329 7.98 13.23 -9.29
C LYS A 329 7.92 14.65 -8.70
N LEU A 330 9.00 15.08 -8.02
CA LEU A 330 9.18 16.42 -7.47
C LEU A 330 9.75 17.43 -8.49
N GLU A 331 9.91 17.04 -9.75
CA GLU A 331 10.41 17.87 -10.86
C GLU A 331 11.82 18.45 -10.66
N VAL A 332 12.62 17.89 -9.73
CA VAL A 332 14.00 18.35 -9.47
C VAL A 332 15.00 17.69 -10.43
N LEU A 333 14.63 16.53 -10.97
CA LEU A 333 15.35 15.82 -12.04
C LEU A 333 14.51 15.69 -13.31
N MET A 334 15.19 15.63 -14.44
CA MET A 334 14.60 15.40 -15.76
C MET A 334 14.99 14.02 -16.30
N SER A 335 14.06 13.41 -17.04
CA SER A 335 14.35 12.19 -17.82
C SER A 335 15.35 12.47 -18.95
N PRO A 336 16.00 11.43 -19.51
CA PRO A 336 16.84 11.55 -20.71
C PRO A 336 16.11 12.19 -21.91
N SER A 337 14.79 12.06 -21.99
CA SER A 337 13.93 12.67 -23.01
C SER A 337 13.62 14.16 -22.76
N GLY A 338 14.14 14.76 -21.69
CA GLY A 338 13.89 16.15 -21.31
C GLY A 338 12.48 16.40 -20.75
N THR A 339 11.77 15.34 -20.37
CA THR A 339 10.42 15.45 -19.82
C THR A 339 10.50 15.50 -18.29
N THR A 340 9.86 16.50 -17.67
CA THR A 340 9.61 16.50 -16.23
C THR A 340 8.38 15.63 -15.96
N GLY A 341 8.39 14.86 -14.87
CA GLY A 341 7.34 13.89 -14.51
C GLY A 341 6.01 14.53 -14.07
N ARG A 342 5.49 15.51 -14.82
CA ARG A 342 4.14 16.01 -14.59
C ARG A 342 3.17 14.86 -14.78
N ILE A 343 2.57 14.43 -13.67
CA ILE A 343 1.28 13.76 -13.70
C ILE A 343 0.36 14.71 -14.47
N SER A 344 -0.04 14.34 -15.69
CA SER A 344 -1.00 15.09 -16.47
C SER A 344 -2.23 15.35 -15.59
N LYS A 345 -2.48 16.61 -15.27
CA LYS A 345 -3.74 17.06 -14.67
C LYS A 345 -4.89 16.43 -15.49
N PRO A 346 -5.93 15.84 -14.88
CA PRO A 346 -7.12 15.46 -15.66
C PRO A 346 -7.62 16.69 -16.41
N PRO A 347 -8.21 16.54 -17.61
CA PRO A 347 -8.69 17.67 -18.40
C PRO A 347 -9.61 18.49 -17.50
N GLN A 348 -9.15 19.68 -17.09
CA GLN A 348 -10.03 20.61 -16.44
C GLN A 348 -11.10 20.91 -17.47
N ALA A 349 -12.36 20.57 -17.16
CA ALA A 349 -13.52 20.90 -17.95
C ALA A 349 -13.36 22.36 -18.39
N GLN A 350 -13.07 22.55 -19.69
CA GLN A 350 -13.01 23.88 -20.26
C GLN A 350 -14.39 24.48 -20.05
N ALA A 351 -14.41 25.57 -19.29
CA ALA A 351 -15.56 26.43 -19.16
C ALA A 351 -16.10 26.70 -20.58
N MET A 352 -17.36 26.30 -20.82
CA MET A 352 -18.14 26.77 -21.95
C MET A 352 -18.31 28.27 -21.80
N GLU A 353 -17.38 29.04 -22.35
CA GLU A 353 -17.55 30.47 -22.55
C GLU A 353 -16.98 30.83 -23.92
N SER A 354 -17.83 30.71 -24.94
CA SER A 354 -17.85 31.57 -26.14
C SER A 354 -18.85 31.02 -27.16
N LEU A 355 -20.06 31.59 -27.17
CA LEU A 355 -20.92 31.59 -28.36
C LEU A 355 -20.60 32.86 -29.16
N PRO A 356 -20.32 32.77 -30.48
CA PRO A 356 -20.11 33.94 -31.30
C PRO A 356 -21.44 34.59 -31.70
N ALA A 357 -21.41 35.92 -31.75
CA ALA A 357 -22.49 36.77 -32.25
C ALA A 357 -22.77 36.52 -33.73
N VAL A 358 -24.04 36.39 -34.09
CA VAL A 358 -24.51 36.38 -35.48
C VAL A 358 -25.30 37.66 -35.74
N SER A 359 -24.78 38.49 -36.64
CA SER A 359 -25.45 39.67 -37.20
C SER A 359 -26.45 39.29 -38.29
N GLN A 360 -27.67 39.80 -38.11
CA GLN A 360 -28.68 40.30 -39.04
C GLN A 360 -28.58 40.03 -40.55
N ALA A 361 -29.69 39.56 -41.15
CA ALA A 361 -30.32 40.19 -42.32
C ALA A 361 -31.74 39.62 -42.66
N GLN A 362 -32.67 40.54 -42.94
CA GLN A 362 -33.82 40.48 -43.88
C GLN A 362 -35.25 40.07 -43.41
N THR A 363 -36.06 41.11 -43.19
CA THR A 363 -37.50 41.36 -43.53
C THR A 363 -37.96 40.72 -44.85
N GLN A 364 -39.20 40.27 -45.15
CA GLN A 364 -40.64 40.54 -44.81
C GLN A 364 -41.50 39.45 -45.57
N PRO A 365 -42.87 39.43 -45.68
CA PRO A 365 -44.00 39.73 -44.77
C PRO A 365 -45.16 38.67 -44.76
N ASN A 366 -45.93 38.58 -43.65
CA ASN A 366 -47.40 38.29 -43.43
C ASN A 366 -48.18 37.15 -44.18
N PRO A 367 -49.45 36.79 -43.84
CA PRO A 367 -50.31 37.11 -42.67
C PRO A 367 -51.03 35.88 -42.04
N SER A 368 -51.66 36.05 -40.86
CA SER A 368 -53.07 35.70 -40.54
C SER A 368 -53.32 35.47 -39.02
N MET A 369 -54.21 36.31 -38.47
CA MET A 369 -54.94 36.22 -37.18
C MET A 369 -55.99 35.07 -37.20
N PRO A 370 -56.72 34.68 -36.12
CA PRO A 370 -57.20 35.45 -34.94
C PRO A 370 -57.07 34.77 -33.55
N ALA A 371 -56.75 35.50 -32.47
CA ALA A 371 -57.59 36.25 -31.53
C ALA A 371 -58.29 35.42 -30.40
N MET A 372 -57.68 35.49 -29.20
CA MET A 372 -58.27 35.76 -27.85
C MET A 372 -59.29 34.77 -27.22
N PRO A 373 -59.49 34.75 -25.87
CA PRO A 373 -59.22 35.82 -24.91
C PRO A 373 -58.51 35.46 -23.58
N GLN A 374 -58.05 36.54 -22.95
CA GLN A 374 -57.48 36.65 -21.62
C GLN A 374 -58.49 36.36 -20.51
N MET A 375 -58.00 35.85 -19.37
CA MET A 375 -58.61 36.18 -18.08
C MET A 375 -57.55 36.70 -17.11
N ASN A 376 -57.94 37.83 -16.54
CA ASN A 376 -57.25 38.76 -15.67
C ASN A 376 -57.47 38.35 -14.21
N THR A 377 -56.45 38.41 -13.35
CA THR A 377 -56.69 38.76 -11.94
C THR A 377 -55.47 39.43 -11.32
N GLN A 378 -55.80 40.44 -10.53
CA GLN A 378 -54.99 41.54 -10.02
C GLN A 378 -54.57 41.30 -8.55
N ILE A 379 -53.32 41.71 -8.23
CA ILE A 379 -52.91 42.58 -7.07
C ILE A 379 -52.93 41.94 -5.64
N PRO A 380 -52.22 42.42 -4.58
CA PRO A 380 -51.09 43.38 -4.43
C PRO A 380 -49.87 42.88 -3.57
N GLU A 381 -48.69 43.43 -3.90
CA GLU A 381 -47.84 44.34 -3.10
C GLU A 381 -47.95 44.38 -1.54
N SER A 382 -46.85 44.07 -0.82
CA SER A 382 -46.45 44.85 0.37
C SER A 382 -44.97 44.67 0.78
N MET A 383 -44.32 45.81 1.04
CA MET A 383 -43.20 46.09 1.96
C MET A 383 -41.75 45.63 1.65
N ARG A 384 -40.97 46.59 1.11
CA ARG A 384 -39.61 46.94 1.60
C ARG A 384 -39.75 47.98 2.74
N PRO A 385 -38.79 48.16 3.67
CA PRO A 385 -37.54 48.93 3.46
C PRO A 385 -36.29 48.29 4.13
N THR A 386 -35.08 48.37 3.56
CA THR A 386 -34.03 49.41 3.72
C THR A 386 -33.43 49.51 5.14
N GLU A 387 -32.12 49.24 5.29
CA GLU A 387 -31.11 50.05 6.03
C GLU A 387 -29.74 49.32 6.01
N VAL A 388 -28.66 49.90 5.46
CA VAL A 388 -27.70 50.92 5.97
C VAL A 388 -26.42 50.29 6.56
N ILE A 389 -25.30 50.72 5.98
CA ILE A 389 -23.90 50.45 6.34
C ILE A 389 -23.41 51.61 7.23
N GLN A 390 -22.76 51.34 8.38
CA GLN A 390 -21.49 52.00 8.78
C GLN A 390 -20.91 51.55 10.14
N GLN A 391 -19.62 51.15 10.07
CA GLN A 391 -18.47 51.52 10.92
C GLN A 391 -18.44 51.29 12.45
N GLN A 392 -17.37 50.62 12.88
CA GLN A 392 -16.35 50.96 13.91
C GLN A 392 -15.59 49.65 14.21
N GLY A 393 -14.26 49.51 14.18
CA GLY A 393 -13.20 50.37 14.68
C GLY A 393 -12.75 49.85 16.06
N MET A 394 -11.69 49.04 16.16
CA MET A 394 -10.88 48.95 17.38
C MET A 394 -9.54 48.22 17.18
N THR A 395 -8.49 48.98 17.44
CA THR A 395 -7.08 48.64 17.64
C THR A 395 -6.88 48.00 19.03
N VAL A 396 -6.09 46.93 19.17
CA VAL A 396 -5.36 46.66 20.42
C VAL A 396 -3.97 46.08 20.12
N ASP A 397 -3.03 46.64 20.87
CA ASP A 397 -1.58 46.55 20.82
C ASP A 397 -1.03 45.31 21.56
N LYS A 398 0.28 45.11 21.33
CA LYS A 398 1.28 44.23 21.95
C LYS A 398 0.99 43.65 23.34
N GLN A 399 1.46 42.41 23.55
CA GLN A 399 2.39 42.14 24.65
C GLN A 399 3.26 40.88 24.41
N PHE A 400 4.57 41.08 24.60
CA PHE A 400 5.66 40.11 24.62
C PHE A 400 5.67 39.33 25.94
N ALA A 401 5.97 38.03 25.89
CA ALA A 401 6.58 37.32 27.01
C ALA A 401 7.47 36.17 26.50
N ARG A 402 8.77 36.26 26.82
CA ARG A 402 9.77 35.18 26.78
C ARG A 402 9.48 34.16 27.91
N PRO A 403 10.11 32.97 27.92
CA PRO A 403 11.33 32.86 28.73
C PRO A 403 12.45 31.95 28.17
N ALA A 404 13.66 32.24 28.68
CA ALA A 404 14.84 31.39 29.02
C ALA A 404 15.17 30.18 28.13
N SER A 405 16.31 30.06 27.44
CA SER A 405 17.72 30.20 27.85
C SER A 405 18.11 29.33 29.05
N PHE A 406 18.36 28.03 28.79
CA PHE A 406 19.13 27.19 29.70
C PHE A 406 20.39 26.71 28.97
N SER A 407 21.53 27.27 29.38
CA SER A 407 22.87 26.91 28.94
C SER A 407 23.46 25.98 29.99
N GLN A 408 23.86 24.77 29.60
CA GLN A 408 24.61 23.87 30.47
C GLN A 408 26.03 23.71 29.88
N THR A 409 26.94 24.49 30.43
CA THR A 409 28.39 24.27 30.40
C THR A 409 28.75 23.24 31.47
N GLY A 410 29.38 22.15 31.06
CA GLY A 410 29.98 21.15 31.95
C GLY A 410 31.26 20.60 31.33
N GLN A 411 32.39 20.99 31.91
CA GLN A 411 33.75 20.54 31.63
C GLN A 411 34.02 19.15 32.22
N ASN A 412 34.85 18.35 31.55
CA ASN A 412 36.03 17.60 32.08
C ASN A 412 36.46 16.54 31.05
N SER A 413 37.65 16.67 30.46
CA SER A 413 38.96 16.10 30.88
C SER A 413 39.21 14.75 30.16
N GLN A 414 40.23 14.67 29.29
CA GLN A 414 41.53 14.02 29.54
C GLN A 414 41.35 12.57 30.06
N ASP A 415 41.89 11.51 29.47
CA ASP A 415 43.21 11.33 28.88
C ASP A 415 43.27 9.97 28.14
N ASP A 416 44.45 9.65 27.62
CA ASP A 416 44.95 8.34 27.15
C ASP A 416 44.90 8.00 25.65
N THR A 417 46.01 8.40 25.02
CA THR A 417 46.52 7.91 23.74
C THR A 417 47.85 7.20 24.01
N LEU A 418 47.93 5.88 23.79
CA LEU A 418 49.11 5.01 23.69
C LEU A 418 48.55 3.67 23.13
N ASP A 419 49.14 2.91 22.22
CA ASP A 419 50.52 2.83 21.76
C ASP A 419 50.60 2.11 20.39
N LYS A 420 51.81 2.14 19.85
CA LYS A 420 52.29 1.82 18.51
C LYS A 420 52.40 0.34 18.11
N GLN A 421 52.53 0.18 16.78
CA GLN A 421 53.45 -0.70 16.03
C GLN A 421 53.26 -2.23 16.11
N PHE A 422 53.13 -2.87 14.95
CA PHE A 422 54.08 -3.89 14.48
C PHE A 422 54.04 -3.99 12.95
N ALA A 423 55.21 -3.87 12.32
CA ALA A 423 55.44 -4.14 10.92
C ALA A 423 56.57 -5.19 10.78
N SER A 424 56.32 -6.16 9.91
CA SER A 424 57.24 -6.96 9.07
C SER A 424 58.27 -7.89 9.75
N PRO A 425 58.76 -8.90 8.99
CA PRO A 425 59.86 -8.69 8.04
C PRO A 425 59.46 -8.66 6.56
#